data_AF-A0A7S4T5Z2-F1
#
_entry.id   AF-A0A7S4T5Z2-F1
#
_cell.length_a   1.000
_cell.length_b   1.000
_cell.length_c   1.000
_cell.angle_alpha   90.00
_cell.angle_beta   90.00
_cell.angle_gamma   90.00
#
_symmetry.space_group_name_H-M   'P 1'
#
loop_
_entity.id
_entity.type
_entity.pdbx_description
1 polymer ?
#
loop_
_entity_poly.entity_id
_entity_poly.type
_entity_poly.pdbx_seq_one_letter_code
_entity_poly.pdbx_strand_id
1 'polypeptide(L)'
;MGPPLGPLGGPAGSLGPLARPGGCGGGFGEFGGCGFGGPCGQPGCGGCAAPGMSQKQLEQELECAIVRLGLDEIANEALHRVPLETAREIVQALDGGVRNPSAFVMSKIRSFQDGPGGGAGGPGRAPGPAQGGCGPERPPESRAELQRRNEAALERFGADDRARSIAREIPPDALFDIFNQLGHNMREIRNPSAFIFQACVNYQKQHPQPTGYPSYPPQQPFVMRPGATPEQVDEAIVRLELDAAAAADMRALPPESAMGILDQITEGVKNKSAFATTAARRITGRLRSRSRSRSRSRRRGEKRPRSRSRSRGRGHSPSRDRSREERRGRTARHLPRAEAMELVERMIGRCNLDDQAARAVRALHSDDAIRILEDVQRSTDVRNASAFAYTAAKKLLGSFNLEDAQRKFDLDETAIASLGAVLPSEAREILDSIDDGLRNPSAFVTAQ
;
A
#
# COMPACT_ATOMS: atom_id res chain seq x y z
N MET A 1 19.05 -69.65 11.23
CA MET A 1 20.33 -69.08 11.68
C MET A 1 20.45 -67.67 11.10
N GLY A 2 20.42 -66.68 11.98
CA GLY A 2 20.65 -65.26 11.69
C GLY A 2 20.94 -64.56 13.03
N PRO A 3 22.02 -63.79 13.17
CA PRO A 3 22.58 -63.40 14.48
C PRO A 3 21.85 -62.23 15.18
N PRO A 4 22.09 -62.04 16.49
CA PRO A 4 21.25 -61.23 17.38
C PRO A 4 21.63 -59.73 17.46
N LEU A 5 20.66 -58.95 17.93
CA LEU A 5 20.69 -57.53 18.25
C LEU A 5 21.69 -57.19 19.37
N GLY A 6 22.44 -56.09 19.20
CA GLY A 6 23.29 -55.48 20.24
C GLY A 6 22.90 -54.01 20.50
N PRO A 7 23.04 -53.48 21.74
CA PRO A 7 22.63 -52.13 22.12
C PRO A 7 23.82 -51.16 22.24
N LEU A 8 23.65 -49.90 21.83
CA LEU A 8 24.52 -48.75 22.10
C LEU A 8 23.60 -47.52 22.13
N GLY A 9 23.55 -46.61 23.10
CA GLY A 9 24.57 -46.13 24.03
C GLY A 9 24.50 -44.59 23.94
N GLY A 10 23.79 -43.94 24.86
CA GLY A 10 23.68 -42.47 24.90
C GLY A 10 24.83 -41.84 25.69
N PRO A 11 25.12 -40.54 25.48
CA PRO A 11 25.82 -39.75 26.48
C PRO A 11 24.95 -38.61 27.04
N ALA A 12 24.91 -38.59 28.37
CA ALA A 12 24.47 -37.46 29.18
C ALA A 12 25.49 -36.32 29.09
N GLY A 13 25.00 -35.10 28.80
CA GLY A 13 25.77 -33.86 28.85
C GLY A 13 25.27 -32.97 29.99
N SER A 14 26.15 -32.76 30.97
CA SER A 14 25.92 -32.06 32.24
C SER A 14 25.82 -30.54 32.12
N LEU A 15 24.95 -29.98 32.97
CA LEU A 15 24.85 -28.57 33.34
C LEU A 15 26.16 -28.04 33.97
N GLY A 16 26.51 -26.79 33.65
CA GLY A 16 27.55 -26.00 34.32
C GLY A 16 27.21 -24.50 34.28
N PRO A 17 27.29 -23.73 35.40
CA PRO A 17 26.78 -22.36 35.48
C PRO A 17 27.88 -21.27 35.60
N LEU A 18 27.44 -20.01 35.43
CA LEU A 18 27.97 -18.74 35.99
C LEU A 18 29.37 -18.24 35.59
N ALA A 19 29.41 -17.04 34.98
CA ALA A 19 30.29 -15.94 35.39
C ALA A 19 29.87 -14.60 34.75
N ARG A 20 29.58 -13.59 35.58
CA ARG A 20 29.50 -12.16 35.23
C ARG A 20 30.85 -11.51 35.55
N PRO A 21 31.30 -10.50 34.80
CA PRO A 21 32.05 -9.37 35.36
C PRO A 21 31.15 -8.11 35.31
N GLY A 22 30.98 -7.30 36.36
CA GLY A 22 32.00 -6.50 37.05
C GLY A 22 32.44 -5.37 36.09
N GLY A 23 32.16 -4.09 36.24
CA GLY A 23 31.92 -3.29 37.44
C GLY A 23 33.11 -2.33 37.67
N CYS A 24 33.16 -1.21 36.92
CA CYS A 24 34.05 -0.05 37.13
C CYS A 24 33.21 1.18 36.72
N GLY A 25 33.08 2.28 37.44
CA GLY A 25 33.93 2.92 38.44
C GLY A 25 33.96 4.40 38.04
N GLY A 26 33.65 5.30 38.97
CA GLY A 26 33.27 6.69 38.69
C GLY A 26 34.41 7.62 38.23
N GLY A 27 34.03 8.85 37.89
CA GLY A 27 34.96 9.91 37.52
C GLY A 27 34.25 11.20 37.10
N PHE A 28 33.61 11.87 38.06
CA PHE A 28 33.31 13.30 37.97
C PHE A 28 34.64 14.07 38.02
N GLY A 29 34.82 15.00 37.09
CA GLY A 29 35.96 15.90 37.04
C GLY A 29 35.66 17.08 36.11
N GLU A 30 35.03 18.11 36.67
CA GLU A 30 35.27 19.50 36.26
C GLU A 30 36.79 19.75 36.27
N PHE A 31 37.34 20.38 35.22
CA PHE A 31 38.36 21.43 35.31
C PHE A 31 38.63 22.00 33.90
N GLY A 32 38.79 23.33 33.86
CA GLY A 32 39.39 24.25 32.88
C GLY A 32 39.71 23.75 31.46
N GLY A 33 39.36 24.46 30.38
CA GLY A 33 39.61 25.89 30.21
C GLY A 33 41.05 26.14 29.77
N CYS A 34 41.29 26.16 28.45
CA CYS A 34 42.42 26.69 27.66
C CYS A 34 42.63 25.78 26.42
N GLY A 35 42.87 26.23 25.19
CA GLY A 35 43.04 27.57 24.67
C GLY A 35 42.98 27.51 23.14
N PHE A 36 42.71 28.68 22.57
CA PHE A 36 43.01 29.00 21.19
C PHE A 36 44.48 28.71 20.88
N GLY A 37 44.77 27.98 19.80
CA GLY A 37 46.14 27.86 19.32
C GLY A 37 46.32 26.89 18.15
N GLY A 38 46.39 27.43 16.93
CA GLY A 38 47.24 26.88 15.88
C GLY A 38 46.54 26.22 14.68
N PRO A 39 46.54 26.86 13.49
CA PRO A 39 46.28 26.18 12.24
C PRO A 39 47.53 25.38 11.84
N CYS A 40 47.50 24.06 11.96
CA CYS A 40 48.47 23.19 11.30
C CYS A 40 48.16 23.15 9.80
N GLY A 41 48.67 24.16 9.08
CA GLY A 41 48.87 24.11 7.64
C GLY A 41 49.94 23.08 7.31
N GLN A 42 49.51 21.86 6.99
CA GLN A 42 50.33 20.88 6.27
C GLN A 42 49.56 20.40 5.03
N PRO A 43 49.87 20.94 3.83
CA PRO A 43 49.46 20.33 2.58
C PRO A 43 50.44 19.20 2.26
N GLY A 44 50.09 17.96 2.65
CA GLY A 44 50.96 16.82 2.36
C GLY A 44 50.72 15.53 3.16
N CYS A 45 49.70 15.47 4.02
CA CYS A 45 49.31 14.20 4.62
C CYS A 45 48.58 13.35 3.56
N GLY A 46 49.36 12.65 2.74
CA GLY A 46 48.88 11.61 1.84
C GLY A 46 48.02 10.64 2.65
N GLY A 47 46.76 10.54 2.26
CA GLY A 47 45.74 9.80 2.98
C GLY A 47 46.24 8.43 3.38
N CYS A 48 46.11 8.12 4.66
CA CYS A 48 46.18 6.77 5.18
C CYS A 48 45.11 5.97 4.44
N ALA A 49 45.47 5.34 3.31
CA ALA A 49 44.60 4.43 2.60
C ALA A 49 44.24 3.34 3.61
N ALA A 50 42.98 3.32 4.04
CA ALA A 50 42.47 2.26 4.88
C ALA A 50 42.84 0.92 4.23
N PRO A 51 43.24 -0.09 5.02
CA PRO A 51 43.64 -1.39 4.48
C PRO A 51 42.54 -1.88 3.54
N GLY A 52 42.88 -2.02 2.25
CA GLY A 52 41.93 -2.42 1.22
C GLY A 52 41.32 -3.76 1.58
N MET A 53 40.00 -3.79 1.77
CA MET A 53 39.26 -5.04 1.93
C MET A 53 39.49 -5.89 0.68
N SER A 54 39.73 -7.19 0.88
CA SER A 54 39.87 -8.11 -0.24
C SER A 54 38.56 -8.19 -1.03
N GLN A 55 38.63 -8.41 -2.35
CA GLN A 55 37.46 -8.50 -3.22
C GLN A 55 36.43 -9.53 -2.71
N LYS A 56 36.90 -10.67 -2.18
CA LYS A 56 36.06 -11.70 -1.56
C LYS A 56 35.28 -11.20 -0.34
N GLN A 57 35.88 -10.32 0.47
CA GLN A 57 35.19 -9.73 1.61
C GLN A 57 34.09 -8.76 1.18
N LEU A 58 34.31 -8.02 0.08
CA LEU A 58 33.29 -7.13 -0.50
C LEU A 58 32.11 -7.92 -1.05
N GLU A 59 32.37 -9.01 -1.78
CA GLU A 59 31.34 -9.93 -2.27
C GLU A 59 30.51 -10.52 -1.11
N GLN A 60 31.17 -10.99 -0.05
CA GLN A 60 30.49 -11.55 1.11
C GLN A 60 29.69 -10.51 1.91
N GLU A 61 30.19 -9.27 2.04
CA GLU A 61 29.46 -8.16 2.67
C GLU A 61 28.20 -7.83 1.85
N LEU A 62 28.31 -7.83 0.52
CA LEU A 62 27.22 -7.57 -0.39
C LEU A 62 26.12 -8.64 -0.31
N GLU A 63 26.48 -9.92 -0.37
CA GLU A 63 25.54 -11.04 -0.24
C GLU A 63 24.79 -11.01 1.10
N CYS A 64 25.50 -10.77 2.21
CA CYS A 64 24.88 -10.61 3.52
C CYS A 64 23.86 -9.47 3.54
N ALA A 65 24.18 -8.35 2.87
CA ALA A 65 23.29 -7.20 2.82
C ALA A 65 22.06 -7.45 1.92
N ILE A 66 22.22 -8.15 0.80
CA ILE A 66 21.13 -8.54 -0.10
C ILE A 66 20.11 -9.41 0.64
N VAL A 67 20.57 -10.45 1.36
CA VAL A 67 19.70 -11.34 2.15
C VAL A 67 19.01 -10.57 3.28
N ARG A 68 19.74 -9.70 3.99
CA ARG A 68 19.19 -8.91 5.10
C ARG A 68 18.10 -7.92 4.66
N LEU A 69 18.24 -7.33 3.47
CA LEU A 69 17.29 -6.34 2.94
C LEU A 69 16.12 -6.99 2.20
N GLY A 70 16.17 -8.30 1.92
CA GLY A 70 15.13 -9.00 1.17
C GLY A 70 14.92 -8.44 -0.23
N LEU A 71 16.02 -8.18 -0.95
CA LEU A 71 15.94 -7.72 -2.35
C LEU A 71 15.35 -8.83 -3.23
N ASP A 72 14.61 -8.43 -4.26
CA ASP A 72 14.04 -9.36 -5.23
C ASP A 72 15.14 -9.92 -6.17
N GLU A 73 14.84 -11.02 -6.86
CA GLU A 73 15.82 -11.71 -7.72
C GLU A 73 16.29 -10.79 -8.85
N ILE A 74 15.41 -9.92 -9.35
CA ILE A 74 15.71 -8.98 -10.45
C ILE A 74 16.69 -7.90 -9.98
N ALA A 75 16.47 -7.27 -8.82
CA ALA A 75 17.40 -6.28 -8.28
C ALA A 75 18.73 -6.92 -7.88
N ASN A 76 18.70 -8.16 -7.37
CA ASN A 76 19.91 -8.92 -7.07
C ASN A 76 20.74 -9.17 -8.34
N GLU A 77 20.13 -9.70 -9.40
CA GLU A 77 20.81 -9.92 -10.69
C GLU A 77 21.35 -8.60 -11.27
N ALA A 78 20.59 -7.51 -11.17
CA ALA A 78 21.04 -6.20 -11.62
C ALA A 78 22.25 -5.69 -10.82
N LEU A 79 22.29 -5.94 -9.51
CA LEU A 79 23.40 -5.56 -8.64
C LEU A 79 24.71 -6.24 -9.03
N HIS A 80 24.67 -7.54 -9.36
CA HIS A 80 25.84 -8.31 -9.79
C HIS A 80 26.40 -7.89 -11.15
N ARG A 81 25.64 -7.15 -11.96
CA ARG A 81 26.12 -6.61 -13.25
C ARG A 81 26.87 -5.29 -13.11
N VAL A 82 26.82 -4.64 -11.94
CA VAL A 82 27.46 -3.36 -11.64
C VAL A 82 28.80 -3.63 -10.93
N PRO A 83 29.83 -2.77 -11.08
CA PRO A 83 31.08 -2.91 -10.31
C PRO A 83 30.83 -3.02 -8.79
N LEU A 84 31.58 -3.89 -8.12
CA LEU A 84 31.41 -4.27 -6.71
C LEU A 84 31.41 -3.06 -5.77
N GLU A 85 32.25 -2.07 -6.04
CA GLU A 85 32.37 -0.84 -5.27
C GLU A 85 31.08 -0.02 -5.36
N THR A 86 30.54 0.14 -6.57
CA THR A 86 29.28 0.85 -6.81
C THR A 86 28.08 0.10 -6.24
N ALA A 87 28.05 -1.22 -6.38
CA ALA A 87 27.04 -2.08 -5.76
C ALA A 87 27.00 -1.88 -4.24
N ARG A 88 28.17 -1.85 -3.59
CA ARG A 88 28.30 -1.58 -2.16
C ARG A 88 27.78 -0.19 -1.79
N GLU A 89 28.14 0.85 -2.54
CA GLU A 89 27.65 2.22 -2.30
C GLU A 89 26.12 2.31 -2.39
N ILE A 90 25.51 1.66 -3.40
CA ILE A 90 24.06 1.64 -3.58
C ILE A 90 23.37 0.98 -2.38
N VAL A 91 23.92 -0.14 -1.90
CA VAL A 91 23.37 -0.88 -0.76
C VAL A 91 23.59 -0.14 0.57
N GLN A 92 24.73 0.55 0.73
CA GLN A 92 24.98 1.40 1.91
C GLN A 92 24.09 2.64 1.94
N ALA A 93 23.66 3.14 0.77
CA ALA A 93 22.72 4.25 0.67
C ALA A 93 21.26 3.87 0.98
N LEU A 94 20.95 2.58 1.18
CA LEU A 94 19.63 2.13 1.64
C LEU A 94 19.52 2.33 3.15
N ASP A 95 18.85 3.40 3.55
CA ASP A 95 18.37 3.54 4.93
C ASP A 95 17.25 2.52 5.19
N GLY A 96 17.22 1.91 6.39
CA GLY A 96 16.19 0.93 6.78
C GLY A 96 14.73 1.45 6.79
N GLY A 97 14.51 2.73 6.43
CA GLY A 97 13.19 3.33 6.24
C GLY A 97 12.64 3.24 4.81
N VAL A 98 13.37 2.67 3.85
CA VAL A 98 12.90 2.54 2.47
C VAL A 98 11.82 1.46 2.39
N ARG A 99 10.60 1.88 2.01
CA ARG A 99 9.41 1.01 1.94
C ARG A 99 9.53 -0.13 0.91
N ASN A 100 10.34 0.05 -0.14
CA ASN A 100 10.62 -0.96 -1.15
C ASN A 100 12.10 -0.86 -1.56
N PRO A 101 12.98 -1.67 -0.96
CA PRO A 101 14.43 -1.58 -1.19
C PRO A 101 14.82 -1.98 -2.63
N SER A 102 14.15 -2.98 -3.22
CA SER A 102 14.41 -3.41 -4.61
C SER A 102 14.18 -2.30 -5.63
N ALA A 103 13.09 -1.54 -5.48
CA ALA A 103 12.80 -0.42 -6.38
C ALA A 103 13.83 0.71 -6.28
N PHE A 104 14.33 0.99 -5.07
CA PHE A 104 15.37 1.99 -4.84
C PHE A 104 16.69 1.59 -5.50
N VAL A 105 17.11 0.35 -5.28
CA VAL A 105 18.30 -0.25 -5.91
C VAL A 105 18.22 -0.14 -7.43
N MET A 106 17.11 -0.59 -8.04
CA MET A 106 16.92 -0.53 -9.50
C MET A 106 16.88 0.91 -10.04
N SER A 107 16.44 1.88 -9.24
CA SER A 107 16.49 3.29 -9.60
C SER A 107 17.94 3.81 -9.59
N LYS A 108 18.73 3.45 -8.58
CA LYS A 108 20.13 3.87 -8.45
C LYS A 108 21.02 3.25 -9.52
N ILE A 109 20.83 1.96 -9.83
CA ILE A 109 21.55 1.28 -10.91
C ILE A 109 21.27 1.96 -12.26
N ARG A 110 20.00 2.32 -12.55
CA ARG A 110 19.67 3.08 -13.76
C ARG A 110 20.36 4.43 -13.81
N SER A 111 20.31 5.20 -12.71
CA SER A 111 21.04 6.49 -12.64
C SER A 111 22.55 6.34 -12.83
N PHE A 112 23.14 5.21 -12.45
CA PHE A 112 24.55 4.95 -12.69
C PHE A 112 24.84 4.62 -14.16
N GLN A 113 23.97 3.83 -14.80
CA GLN A 113 24.08 3.48 -16.22
C GLN A 113 23.84 4.67 -17.16
N ASP A 114 22.92 5.56 -16.78
CA ASP A 114 22.60 6.77 -17.54
C ASP A 114 23.68 7.86 -17.41
N GLY A 115 24.71 7.62 -16.57
CA GLY A 115 25.82 8.52 -16.31
C GLY A 115 25.46 9.73 -15.46
N PRO A 116 26.47 10.45 -14.89
CA PRO A 116 26.26 11.59 -13.98
C PRO A 116 25.56 12.82 -14.60
N GLY A 117 25.17 12.75 -15.88
CA GLY A 117 24.36 13.77 -16.57
C GLY A 117 22.95 13.29 -16.98
N GLY A 118 22.63 12.00 -16.84
CA GLY A 118 21.34 11.42 -17.18
C GLY A 118 20.35 11.54 -16.03
N GLY A 119 19.93 12.77 -15.71
CA GLY A 119 19.06 13.07 -14.58
C GLY A 119 17.66 12.45 -14.70
N ALA A 120 17.47 11.26 -14.11
CA ALA A 120 16.15 10.77 -13.73
C ALA A 120 15.61 11.61 -12.55
N GLY A 121 14.57 12.40 -12.84
CA GLY A 121 13.89 13.31 -11.92
C GLY A 121 13.35 12.67 -10.64
N GLY A 122 14.15 12.66 -9.58
CA GLY A 122 13.69 12.61 -8.20
C GLY A 122 13.40 14.04 -7.68
N PRO A 123 12.24 14.30 -7.06
CA PRO A 123 11.90 15.65 -6.61
C PRO A 123 12.56 15.94 -5.25
N GLY A 124 13.27 17.05 -5.12
CA GLY A 124 13.57 17.60 -3.78
C GLY A 124 14.89 18.32 -3.54
N ARG A 125 15.73 18.62 -4.54
CA ARG A 125 16.93 19.44 -4.30
C ARG A 125 16.80 20.81 -4.95
N ALA A 126 16.75 21.85 -4.11
CA ALA A 126 16.86 23.24 -4.49
C ALA A 126 18.13 23.47 -5.34
N PRO A 127 18.11 24.38 -6.32
CA PRO A 127 19.23 24.60 -7.21
C PRO A 127 20.42 25.18 -6.44
N GLY A 128 21.47 24.38 -6.30
CA GLY A 128 22.81 24.89 -6.03
C GLY A 128 23.43 25.40 -7.34
N PRO A 129 24.30 26.44 -7.29
CA PRO A 129 24.90 27.02 -8.48
C PRO A 129 25.82 25.99 -9.15
N ALA A 130 25.39 25.48 -10.30
CA ALA A 130 26.13 24.49 -11.08
C ALA A 130 27.28 25.15 -11.84
N GLN A 131 28.45 24.53 -11.70
CA GLN A 131 29.71 24.93 -12.29
C GLN A 131 29.87 24.24 -13.65
N GLY A 132 29.75 25.03 -14.72
CA GLY A 132 30.43 24.93 -16.02
C GLY A 132 30.63 23.57 -16.70
N GLY A 133 29.72 23.22 -17.61
CA GLY A 133 29.96 22.28 -18.71
C GLY A 133 29.42 22.87 -20.01
N CYS A 134 30.29 23.50 -20.80
CA CYS A 134 29.96 24.25 -22.01
C CYS A 134 29.61 23.30 -23.18
N GLY A 135 28.43 22.69 -23.17
CA GLY A 135 27.77 22.31 -24.42
C GLY A 135 27.22 23.57 -25.10
N PRO A 136 27.07 23.60 -26.44
CA PRO A 136 26.37 24.70 -27.10
C PRO A 136 24.96 24.78 -26.49
N GLU A 137 24.71 25.83 -25.69
CA GLU A 137 23.41 26.10 -25.08
C GLU A 137 22.38 26.15 -26.20
N ARG A 138 21.58 25.09 -26.31
CA ARG A 138 20.42 25.10 -27.18
C ARG A 138 19.53 26.24 -26.68
N PRO A 139 19.18 27.23 -27.51
CA PRO A 139 18.37 28.36 -27.07
C PRO A 139 17.11 27.80 -26.42
N PRO A 140 16.67 28.36 -25.27
CA PRO A 140 15.51 27.85 -24.55
C PRO A 140 14.33 27.82 -25.51
N GLU A 141 13.83 26.62 -25.82
CA GLU A 141 12.65 26.44 -26.67
C GLU A 141 11.52 27.28 -26.05
N SER A 142 10.86 28.10 -26.87
CA SER A 142 9.79 28.96 -26.35
C SER A 142 8.67 28.09 -25.77
N ARG A 143 8.08 28.50 -24.64
CA ARG A 143 6.97 27.77 -24.01
C ARG A 143 5.81 27.49 -24.98
N ALA A 144 5.57 28.39 -25.93
CA ALA A 144 4.57 28.24 -26.98
C ALA A 144 4.92 27.16 -28.03
N GLU A 145 6.21 26.92 -28.26
CA GLU A 145 6.68 25.84 -29.14
C GLU A 145 6.55 24.48 -28.46
N LEU A 146 6.92 24.38 -27.18
CA LEU A 146 6.70 23.17 -26.37
C LEU A 146 5.22 22.81 -26.29
N GLN A 147 4.34 23.79 -26.09
CA GLN A 147 2.89 23.54 -26.06
C GLN A 147 2.37 23.03 -27.41
N ARG A 148 2.83 23.60 -28.54
CA ARG A 148 2.46 23.12 -29.89
C ARG A 148 2.97 21.69 -30.13
N ARG A 149 4.20 21.40 -29.72
CA ARG A 149 4.80 20.06 -29.81
C ARG A 149 4.03 19.03 -28.99
N ASN A 150 3.57 19.41 -27.80
CA ASN A 150 2.78 18.56 -26.93
C ASN A 150 1.38 18.27 -27.49
N GLU A 151 0.69 19.27 -28.06
CA GLU A 151 -0.60 19.03 -28.73
C GLU A 151 -0.43 18.11 -29.96
N ALA A 152 0.63 18.30 -30.76
CA ALA A 152 0.95 17.39 -31.86
C ALA A 152 1.25 15.96 -31.38
N ALA A 153 1.89 15.80 -30.21
CA ALA A 153 2.12 14.50 -29.60
C ALA A 153 0.81 13.85 -29.14
N LEU A 154 -0.10 14.59 -28.50
CA LEU A 154 -1.43 14.09 -28.10
C LEU A 154 -2.23 13.57 -29.30
N GLU A 155 -2.13 14.26 -30.44
CA GLU A 155 -2.75 13.82 -31.69
C GLU A 155 -2.08 12.57 -32.25
N ARG A 156 -0.74 12.55 -32.33
CA ARG A 156 0.04 11.41 -32.83
C ARG A 156 -0.20 10.12 -32.04
N PHE A 157 -0.35 10.22 -30.71
CA PHE A 157 -0.61 9.07 -29.85
C PHE A 157 -2.10 8.69 -29.77
N GLY A 158 -2.99 9.42 -30.44
CA GLY A 158 -4.42 9.14 -30.40
C GLY A 158 -5.03 9.30 -29.00
N ALA A 159 -4.55 10.28 -28.23
CA ALA A 159 -5.07 10.53 -26.89
C ALA A 159 -6.56 10.94 -26.95
N ASP A 160 -7.40 10.29 -26.15
CA ASP A 160 -8.82 10.61 -26.04
C ASP A 160 -9.08 11.99 -25.40
N ASP A 161 -10.31 12.49 -25.53
CA ASP A 161 -10.69 13.83 -25.03
C ASP A 161 -10.45 14.00 -23.54
N ARG A 162 -10.56 12.92 -22.77
CA ARG A 162 -10.37 12.94 -21.32
C ARG A 162 -8.89 13.10 -20.97
N ALA A 163 -8.01 12.33 -21.61
CA ALA A 163 -6.57 12.47 -21.48
C ALA A 163 -6.09 13.84 -21.95
N ARG A 164 -6.61 14.34 -23.08
CA ARG A 164 -6.31 15.69 -23.59
C ARG A 164 -6.71 16.78 -22.60
N SER A 165 -7.89 16.66 -21.98
CA SER A 165 -8.36 17.64 -21.00
C SER A 165 -7.41 17.77 -19.81
N ILE A 166 -6.95 16.65 -19.23
CA ILE A 166 -6.03 16.68 -18.09
C ILE A 166 -4.62 17.11 -18.52
N ALA A 167 -4.16 16.66 -19.69
CA ALA A 167 -2.84 17.04 -20.20
C ALA A 167 -2.68 18.56 -20.33
N ARG A 168 -3.75 19.29 -20.69
CA ARG A 168 -3.76 20.76 -20.76
C ARG A 168 -3.63 21.47 -19.42
N GLU A 169 -3.91 20.78 -18.31
CA GLU A 169 -3.75 21.32 -16.95
C GLU A 169 -2.30 21.20 -16.44
N ILE A 170 -1.45 20.43 -17.14
CA ILE A 170 -0.07 20.15 -16.73
C ILE A 170 0.90 21.11 -17.40
N PRO A 171 1.97 21.57 -16.70
CA PRO A 171 3.03 22.36 -17.32
C PRO A 171 3.61 21.66 -18.56
N PRO A 172 3.88 22.39 -19.65
CA PRO A 172 4.31 21.79 -20.91
C PRO A 172 5.62 21.02 -20.78
N ASP A 173 6.52 21.43 -19.88
CA ASP A 173 7.79 20.73 -19.64
C ASP A 173 7.55 19.34 -19.05
N ALA A 174 6.70 19.24 -18.03
CA ALA A 174 6.36 17.96 -17.42
C ALA A 174 5.58 17.03 -18.36
N LEU A 175 4.72 17.60 -19.21
CA LEU A 175 3.99 16.83 -20.19
C LEU A 175 4.93 16.28 -21.28
N PHE A 176 5.97 17.03 -21.64
CA PHE A 176 7.02 16.55 -22.54
C PHE A 176 7.78 15.35 -21.96
N ASP A 177 8.10 15.37 -20.67
CA ASP A 177 8.71 14.23 -19.99
C ASP A 177 7.81 12.99 -20.00
N ILE A 178 6.50 13.17 -19.79
CA ILE A 178 5.51 12.09 -19.89
C ILE A 178 5.49 11.50 -21.31
N PHE A 179 5.58 12.33 -22.36
CA PHE A 179 5.65 11.83 -23.74
C PHE A 179 6.96 11.13 -24.07
N ASN A 180 8.10 11.57 -23.52
CA ASN A 180 9.36 10.85 -23.67
C ASN A 180 9.27 9.46 -23.02
N GLN A 181 8.71 9.37 -21.80
CA GLN A 181 8.47 8.09 -21.13
C GLN A 181 7.53 7.19 -21.94
N LEU A 182 6.46 7.74 -22.51
CA LEU A 182 5.56 7.01 -23.39
C LEU A 182 6.27 6.52 -24.65
N GLY A 183 7.15 7.34 -25.25
CA GLY A 183 7.93 6.99 -26.43
C GLY A 183 8.86 5.80 -26.21
N HIS A 184 9.54 5.76 -25.05
CA HIS A 184 10.40 4.62 -24.68
C HIS A 184 9.62 3.33 -24.42
N ASN A 185 8.42 3.43 -23.86
CA ASN A 185 7.60 2.28 -23.45
C ASN A 185 6.47 1.93 -24.45
N MET A 186 6.50 2.50 -25.65
CA MET A 186 5.37 2.44 -26.59
C MET A 186 5.02 1.01 -27.03
N ARG A 187 6.00 0.10 -27.07
CA ARG A 187 5.81 -1.32 -27.41
C ARG A 187 5.13 -2.12 -26.31
N GLU A 188 5.26 -1.70 -25.06
CA GLU A 188 4.70 -2.39 -23.90
C GLU A 188 3.30 -1.87 -23.54
N ILE A 189 3.03 -0.59 -23.84
CA ILE A 189 1.80 0.08 -23.48
C ILE A 189 0.70 -0.23 -24.50
N ARG A 190 -0.24 -1.08 -24.08
CA ARG A 190 -1.42 -1.46 -24.90
C ARG A 190 -2.36 -0.30 -25.20
N ASN A 191 -2.46 0.68 -24.30
CA ASN A 191 -3.34 1.84 -24.47
C ASN A 191 -2.62 3.15 -24.07
N PRO A 192 -2.18 3.97 -25.04
CA PRO A 192 -1.46 5.21 -24.76
C PRO A 192 -2.34 6.27 -24.07
N SER A 193 -3.65 6.35 -24.38
CA SER A 193 -4.52 7.38 -23.77
C SER A 193 -4.68 7.17 -22.27
N ALA A 194 -4.85 5.91 -21.84
CA ALA A 194 -4.92 5.54 -20.43
C ALA A 194 -3.60 5.81 -19.70
N PHE A 195 -2.46 5.55 -20.34
CA PHE A 195 -1.15 5.86 -19.78
C PHE A 195 -0.97 7.36 -19.57
N ILE A 196 -1.24 8.18 -20.60
CA ILE A 196 -1.14 9.65 -20.52
C ILE A 196 -2.02 10.17 -19.39
N PHE A 197 -3.29 9.74 -19.35
CA PHE A 197 -4.22 10.13 -18.29
C PHE A 197 -3.68 9.79 -16.89
N GLN A 198 -3.22 8.55 -16.68
CA GLN A 198 -2.74 8.11 -15.38
C GLN A 198 -1.43 8.81 -14.97
N ALA A 199 -0.50 9.01 -15.90
CA ALA A 199 0.73 9.75 -15.67
C ALA A 199 0.43 11.20 -15.28
N CYS A 200 -0.53 11.84 -15.97
CA CYS A 200 -0.98 13.18 -15.65
C CYS A 200 -1.60 13.28 -14.24
N VAL A 201 -2.48 12.33 -13.88
CA VAL A 201 -3.08 12.26 -12.53
C VAL A 201 -2.02 12.02 -11.46
N ASN A 202 -1.03 11.18 -11.74
CA ASN A 202 0.08 10.94 -10.81
C ASN A 202 0.96 12.18 -10.63
N TYR A 203 1.25 12.90 -11.71
CA TYR A 203 1.97 14.17 -11.67
C TYR A 203 1.23 15.19 -10.78
N GLN A 204 -0.09 15.35 -10.96
CA GLN A 204 -0.91 16.24 -10.11
C GLN A 204 -0.92 15.83 -8.63
N LYS A 205 -0.82 14.53 -8.32
CA LYS A 205 -0.74 14.04 -6.93
C LYS A 205 0.62 14.33 -6.29
N GLN A 206 1.70 14.22 -7.05
CA GLN A 206 3.07 14.44 -6.58
C GLN A 206 3.41 15.93 -6.49
N HIS A 207 2.88 16.70 -7.44
CA HIS A 207 2.95 18.15 -7.48
C HIS A 207 1.53 18.67 -7.31
N PRO A 208 0.98 18.63 -6.07
CA PRO A 208 -0.23 19.39 -5.79
C PRO A 208 0.14 20.83 -6.10
N GLN A 209 -0.30 21.32 -7.26
CA GLN A 209 -0.07 22.70 -7.66
C GLN A 209 -0.47 23.53 -6.44
N PRO A 210 0.43 24.37 -5.87
CA PRO A 210 0.00 25.36 -4.92
C PRO A 210 -0.98 26.22 -5.71
N THR A 211 -2.27 25.99 -5.53
CA THR A 211 -3.34 26.62 -6.31
C THR A 211 -3.30 28.13 -6.03
N GLY A 212 -2.45 28.84 -6.77
CA GLY A 212 -2.22 30.27 -6.72
C GLY A 212 -3.08 31.07 -7.71
N TYR A 213 -4.00 30.41 -8.40
CA TYR A 213 -5.20 31.02 -8.98
C TYR A 213 -6.41 30.40 -8.29
N PRO A 214 -7.48 31.19 -8.08
CA PRO A 214 -8.28 31.13 -6.87
C PRO A 214 -8.70 29.70 -6.59
N SER A 215 -8.09 29.11 -5.56
CA SER A 215 -8.89 28.34 -4.61
C SER A 215 -10.22 29.08 -4.52
N TYR A 216 -11.33 28.36 -4.75
CA TYR A 216 -12.61 28.78 -4.22
C TYR A 216 -12.35 29.58 -2.94
N PRO A 217 -12.76 30.87 -2.87
CA PRO A 217 -12.36 31.77 -1.80
C PRO A 217 -12.43 31.00 -0.50
N PRO A 218 -11.30 30.93 0.25
CA PRO A 218 -10.96 29.88 1.20
C PRO A 218 -12.22 29.39 1.87
N GLN A 219 -12.78 28.24 1.41
CA GLN A 219 -14.21 27.87 1.57
C GLN A 219 -14.82 28.74 2.64
N GLN A 220 -15.36 29.92 2.26
CA GLN A 220 -15.81 30.88 3.27
C GLN A 220 -16.66 30.06 4.22
N PRO A 221 -16.26 29.95 5.50
CA PRO A 221 -16.80 28.94 6.40
C PRO A 221 -18.29 29.04 6.26
N PHE A 222 -18.93 27.99 5.71
CA PHE A 222 -20.30 28.06 5.18
C PHE A 222 -21.11 28.97 6.08
N VAL A 223 -21.33 30.20 5.63
CA VAL A 223 -21.97 31.20 6.47
C VAL A 223 -23.40 30.72 6.49
N MET A 224 -23.73 29.98 7.56
CA MET A 224 -25.09 29.51 7.78
C MET A 224 -25.93 30.77 7.78
N ARG A 225 -26.83 30.87 6.81
CA ARG A 225 -27.78 31.98 6.75
C ARG A 225 -28.89 31.60 7.72
N PRO A 226 -28.88 32.12 8.96
CA PRO A 226 -29.85 31.67 9.95
C PRO A 226 -31.25 32.05 9.49
N GLY A 227 -32.20 31.12 9.62
CA GLY A 227 -33.59 31.34 9.24
C GLY A 227 -33.94 31.05 7.78
N ALA A 228 -33.07 30.35 7.04
CA ALA A 228 -33.45 29.83 5.72
C ALA A 228 -34.64 28.86 5.85
N THR A 229 -35.70 29.06 5.08
CA THR A 229 -36.89 28.17 5.10
C THR A 229 -36.81 27.13 3.97
N PRO A 230 -37.47 25.96 4.09
CA PRO A 230 -37.52 24.97 3.01
C PRO A 230 -38.05 25.53 1.68
N GLU A 231 -39.00 26.47 1.74
CA GLU A 231 -39.58 27.11 0.55
C GLU A 231 -38.54 27.93 -0.22
N GLN A 232 -37.62 28.59 0.48
CA GLN A 232 -36.51 29.32 -0.16
C GLN A 232 -35.53 28.38 -0.87
N VAL A 233 -35.33 27.18 -0.32
CA VAL A 233 -34.51 26.14 -0.96
C VAL A 233 -35.17 25.67 -2.26
N ASP A 234 -36.48 25.43 -2.24
CA ASP A 234 -37.23 25.02 -3.43
C ASP A 234 -37.24 26.11 -4.51
N GLU A 235 -37.42 27.36 -4.14
CA GLU A 235 -37.34 28.50 -5.07
C GLU A 235 -35.94 28.59 -5.70
N ALA A 236 -34.88 28.43 -4.91
CA ALA A 236 -33.51 28.44 -5.40
C ALA A 236 -33.19 27.23 -6.31
N ILE A 237 -33.75 26.05 -6.01
CA ILE A 237 -33.65 24.85 -6.86
C ILE A 237 -34.27 25.11 -8.24
N VAL A 238 -35.46 25.71 -8.28
CA VAL A 238 -36.16 26.05 -9.54
C VAL A 238 -35.38 27.11 -10.31
N ARG A 239 -34.93 28.17 -9.63
CA ARG A 239 -34.15 29.26 -10.23
C ARG A 239 -32.82 28.79 -10.85
N LEU A 240 -32.18 27.80 -10.25
CA LEU A 240 -30.91 27.24 -10.74
C LEU A 240 -31.10 26.07 -11.71
N GLU A 241 -32.34 25.67 -11.98
CA GLU A 241 -32.71 24.55 -12.86
C GLU A 241 -31.97 23.26 -12.48
N LEU A 242 -31.91 22.95 -11.19
CA LEU A 242 -31.27 21.72 -10.73
C LEU A 242 -32.11 20.50 -11.11
N ASP A 243 -31.44 19.41 -11.49
CA ASP A 243 -32.12 18.16 -11.82
C ASP A 243 -32.81 17.53 -10.59
N ALA A 244 -33.71 16.57 -10.83
CA ALA A 244 -34.50 15.94 -9.77
C ALA A 244 -33.64 15.25 -8.70
N ALA A 245 -32.47 14.71 -9.07
CA ALA A 245 -31.58 14.03 -8.14
C ALA A 245 -30.84 15.03 -7.24
N ALA A 246 -30.29 16.10 -7.82
CA ALA A 246 -29.66 17.20 -7.11
C ALA A 246 -30.66 17.93 -6.20
N ALA A 247 -31.89 18.14 -6.67
CA ALA A 247 -32.99 18.71 -5.88
C ALA A 247 -33.33 17.84 -4.67
N ALA A 248 -33.44 16.51 -4.85
CA ALA A 248 -33.66 15.58 -3.75
C ALA A 248 -32.52 15.62 -2.72
N ASP A 249 -31.26 15.67 -3.19
CA ASP A 249 -30.09 15.79 -2.33
C ASP A 249 -30.07 17.13 -1.55
N MET A 250 -30.51 18.24 -2.15
CA MET A 250 -30.63 19.54 -1.47
C MET A 250 -31.75 19.55 -0.42
N ARG A 251 -32.93 19.00 -0.72
CA ARG A 251 -34.05 18.90 0.23
C ARG A 251 -33.75 18.01 1.43
N ALA A 252 -32.82 17.07 1.29
CA ALA A 252 -32.38 16.20 2.38
C ALA A 252 -31.43 16.89 3.38
N LEU A 253 -30.88 18.06 3.03
CA LEU A 253 -30.01 18.85 3.91
C LEU A 253 -30.83 19.80 4.79
N PRO A 254 -30.29 20.24 5.95
CA PRO A 254 -30.84 21.39 6.65
C PRO A 254 -30.93 22.60 5.72
N PRO A 255 -32.04 23.37 5.70
CA PRO A 255 -32.26 24.46 4.75
C PRO A 255 -31.12 25.49 4.72
N GLU A 256 -30.54 25.80 5.88
CA GLU A 256 -29.40 26.70 6.04
C GLU A 256 -28.15 26.21 5.29
N SER A 257 -27.90 24.90 5.30
CA SER A 257 -26.77 24.28 4.59
C SER A 257 -27.04 24.17 3.09
N ALA A 258 -28.28 23.86 2.70
CA ALA A 258 -28.68 23.81 1.30
C ALA A 258 -28.54 25.18 0.64
N MET A 259 -29.09 26.24 1.24
CA MET A 259 -28.96 27.61 0.73
C MET A 259 -27.50 28.05 0.63
N GLY A 260 -26.66 27.73 1.61
CA GLY A 260 -25.23 28.04 1.54
C GLY A 260 -24.50 27.34 0.38
N ILE A 261 -24.95 26.17 -0.07
CA ILE A 261 -24.44 25.52 -1.28
C ILE A 261 -24.98 26.23 -2.53
N LEU A 262 -26.29 26.53 -2.56
CA LEU A 262 -26.95 27.13 -3.71
C LEU A 262 -26.43 28.55 -4.00
N ASP A 263 -26.09 29.33 -2.97
CA ASP A 263 -25.50 30.67 -3.11
C ASP A 263 -24.07 30.64 -3.70
N GLN A 264 -23.37 29.50 -3.61
CA GLN A 264 -22.03 29.32 -4.22
C GLN A 264 -22.10 28.96 -5.71
N ILE A 265 -23.29 28.59 -6.21
CA ILE A 265 -23.49 28.26 -7.62
C ILE A 265 -23.63 29.57 -8.41
N THR A 266 -22.50 30.07 -8.91
CA THR A 266 -22.48 31.21 -9.82
C THR A 266 -22.90 30.81 -11.24
N GLU A 267 -23.28 31.79 -12.06
CA GLU A 267 -23.71 31.55 -13.46
C GLU A 267 -22.63 30.90 -14.33
N GLY A 268 -21.35 30.98 -13.93
CA GLY A 268 -20.22 30.35 -14.64
C GLY A 268 -20.06 28.84 -14.41
N VAL A 269 -20.85 28.22 -13.53
CA VAL A 269 -20.76 26.77 -13.28
C VAL A 269 -21.42 25.99 -14.42
N LYS A 270 -20.59 25.34 -15.25
CA LYS A 270 -21.02 24.57 -16.44
C LYS A 270 -22.06 23.48 -16.14
N ASN A 271 -22.00 22.84 -14.97
CA ASN A 271 -22.99 21.85 -14.54
C ASN A 271 -23.37 22.07 -13.08
N LYS A 272 -24.45 22.84 -12.88
CA LYS A 272 -24.97 23.24 -11.56
C LYS A 272 -25.41 22.02 -10.73
N SER A 273 -26.12 21.07 -11.34
CA SER A 273 -26.60 19.85 -10.66
C SER A 273 -25.49 18.95 -10.13
N ALA A 274 -24.42 18.75 -10.91
CA ALA A 274 -23.28 17.96 -10.49
C ALA A 274 -22.51 18.61 -9.33
N PHE A 275 -22.39 19.95 -9.36
CA PHE A 275 -21.79 20.70 -8.27
C PHE A 275 -22.61 20.56 -6.99
N ALA A 276 -23.93 20.82 -7.05
CA ALA A 276 -24.85 20.71 -5.93
C ALA A 276 -24.82 19.31 -5.30
N THR A 277 -24.92 18.26 -6.12
CA THR A 277 -24.84 16.85 -5.70
C THR A 277 -23.53 16.54 -4.97
N THR A 278 -22.40 16.98 -5.52
CA THR A 278 -21.08 16.73 -4.93
C THR A 278 -20.92 17.46 -3.60
N ALA A 279 -21.40 18.69 -3.51
CA ALA A 279 -21.40 19.47 -2.28
C ALA A 279 -22.31 18.83 -1.21
N ALA A 280 -23.51 18.38 -1.58
CA ALA A 280 -24.44 17.69 -0.69
C ALA A 280 -23.84 16.43 -0.08
N ARG A 281 -23.23 15.58 -0.93
CA ARG A 281 -22.59 14.32 -0.52
C ARG A 281 -21.42 14.56 0.43
N ARG A 282 -20.70 15.67 0.27
CA ARG A 282 -19.61 16.04 1.18
C ARG A 282 -20.13 16.37 2.57
N ILE A 283 -21.25 17.10 2.69
CA ILE A 283 -21.87 17.42 3.98
C ILE A 283 -22.47 16.17 4.62
N THR A 284 -23.27 15.39 3.89
CA THR A 284 -23.89 14.17 4.40
C THR A 284 -22.86 13.09 4.77
N GLY A 285 -21.77 12.97 4.00
CA GLY A 285 -20.65 12.09 4.31
C GLY A 285 -19.95 12.44 5.63
N ARG A 286 -19.76 13.75 5.90
CA ARG A 286 -19.21 14.24 7.18
C ARG A 286 -20.16 13.99 8.35
N LEU A 287 -21.48 14.10 8.15
CA LEU A 287 -22.47 13.78 9.18
C LEU A 287 -22.44 12.28 9.52
N ARG A 288 -22.34 11.41 8.51
CA ARG A 288 -22.23 9.95 8.70
C ARG A 288 -20.95 9.56 9.44
N SER A 289 -19.81 10.18 9.12
CA SER A 289 -18.54 9.87 9.80
C SER A 289 -18.53 10.35 11.25
N ARG A 290 -19.08 11.53 11.55
CA ARG A 290 -19.21 12.04 12.93
C ARG A 290 -20.11 11.15 13.81
N SER A 291 -21.23 10.66 13.27
CA SER A 291 -22.11 9.74 14.00
C SER A 291 -21.43 8.41 14.34
N ARG A 292 -20.59 7.88 13.44
CA ARG A 292 -19.79 6.68 13.71
C ARG A 292 -18.70 6.91 14.75
N SER A 293 -18.02 8.06 14.72
CA SER A 293 -16.97 8.39 15.69
C SER A 293 -17.53 8.60 17.11
N ARG A 294 -18.68 9.27 17.27
CA ARG A 294 -19.33 9.44 18.58
C ARG A 294 -19.80 8.10 19.18
N SER A 295 -20.26 7.17 18.33
CA SER A 295 -20.66 5.83 18.77
C SER A 295 -19.46 5.01 19.27
N ARG A 296 -18.27 5.20 18.68
CA ARG A 296 -17.04 4.55 19.14
C ARG A 296 -16.44 5.18 20.39
N SER A 297 -16.51 6.51 20.58
CA SER A 297 -15.96 7.15 21.78
C SER A 297 -16.79 6.86 23.04
N ARG A 298 -18.12 6.79 22.93
CA ARG A 298 -18.98 6.40 24.06
C ARG A 298 -18.69 4.98 24.57
N ARG A 299 -18.29 4.05 23.69
CA ARG A 299 -17.88 2.69 24.11
C ARG A 299 -16.50 2.60 24.76
N ARG A 300 -15.64 3.61 24.63
CA ARG A 300 -14.30 3.64 25.27
C ARG A 300 -14.26 4.47 26.56
N GLY A 301 -15.24 5.33 26.82
CA GLY A 301 -15.26 6.23 27.98
C GLY A 301 -15.86 5.64 29.25
N GLU A 302 -16.76 4.65 29.17
CA GLU A 302 -17.28 3.98 30.36
C GLU A 302 -16.33 2.85 30.79
N LYS A 303 -15.25 3.21 31.49
CA LYS A 303 -14.59 2.30 32.43
C LYS A 303 -15.58 1.98 33.54
N ARG A 304 -16.45 0.99 33.31
CA ARG A 304 -17.28 0.41 34.36
C ARG A 304 -16.37 -0.13 35.47
N PRO A 305 -16.53 0.29 36.73
CA PRO A 305 -15.84 -0.34 37.84
C PRO A 305 -16.27 -1.81 37.90
N ARG A 306 -15.29 -2.72 37.95
CA ARG A 306 -15.50 -4.16 38.11
C ARG A 306 -16.02 -4.43 39.52
N SER A 307 -17.32 -4.24 39.77
CA SER A 307 -17.99 -4.80 40.92
C SER A 307 -18.44 -6.22 40.59
N ARG A 308 -17.78 -7.18 41.25
CA ARG A 308 -18.22 -8.57 41.40
C ARG A 308 -19.64 -8.55 41.96
N SER A 309 -20.62 -8.94 41.15
CA SER A 309 -21.91 -9.38 41.67
C SER A 309 -22.43 -10.55 40.84
N ARG A 310 -22.59 -11.66 41.56
CA ARG A 310 -23.31 -12.85 41.12
C ARG A 310 -24.76 -12.48 40.84
N SER A 311 -25.38 -13.33 40.04
CA SER A 311 -26.81 -13.64 39.98
C SER A 311 -27.62 -13.02 38.82
N ARG A 312 -28.13 -13.97 38.02
CA ARG A 312 -29.51 -14.12 37.57
C ARG A 312 -30.06 -13.05 36.62
N GLY A 313 -30.06 -13.45 35.35
CA GLY A 313 -31.28 -13.51 34.55
C GLY A 313 -31.91 -12.17 34.17
N ARG A 314 -31.67 -11.73 32.93
CA ARG A 314 -32.70 -11.09 32.10
C ARG A 314 -32.22 -11.00 30.66
N GLY A 315 -33.09 -11.45 29.76
CA GLY A 315 -32.83 -11.65 28.34
C GLY A 315 -32.25 -10.41 27.67
N HIS A 316 -31.14 -10.62 26.96
CA HIS A 316 -30.67 -9.73 25.92
C HIS A 316 -31.06 -10.36 24.59
N SER A 317 -31.97 -9.71 23.89
CA SER A 317 -32.31 -10.01 22.50
C SER A 317 -31.05 -9.89 21.64
N PRO A 318 -30.64 -10.96 20.92
CA PRO A 318 -29.45 -10.91 20.10
C PRO A 318 -29.68 -9.99 18.90
N SER A 319 -28.69 -9.12 18.67
CA SER A 319 -28.63 -8.19 17.55
C SER A 319 -28.71 -8.93 16.21
N ARG A 320 -29.63 -8.47 15.34
CA ARG A 320 -29.98 -9.03 14.03
C ARG A 320 -28.85 -9.11 12.99
N ASP A 321 -27.64 -8.63 13.28
CA ASP A 321 -26.54 -8.63 12.31
C ASP A 321 -25.61 -9.86 12.38
N ARG A 322 -25.53 -10.56 13.53
CA ARG A 322 -24.79 -11.85 13.61
C ARG A 322 -25.56 -13.01 12.98
N SER A 323 -26.88 -12.86 12.87
CA SER A 323 -27.78 -13.92 12.40
C SER A 323 -27.65 -14.21 10.90
N ARG A 324 -27.05 -13.31 10.11
CA ARG A 324 -26.90 -13.50 8.66
C ARG A 324 -25.65 -14.33 8.31
N GLU A 325 -24.63 -14.28 9.14
CA GLU A 325 -23.39 -15.05 8.97
C GLU A 325 -23.52 -16.44 9.64
N GLU A 326 -24.12 -16.52 10.84
CA GLU A 326 -24.38 -17.80 11.52
C GLU A 326 -25.46 -18.67 10.84
N ARG A 327 -26.40 -18.09 10.09
CA ARG A 327 -27.37 -18.87 9.29
C ARG A 327 -26.82 -19.38 7.97
N ARG A 328 -25.69 -18.85 7.47
CA ARG A 328 -25.06 -19.32 6.23
C ARG A 328 -24.08 -20.47 6.45
N GLY A 329 -23.58 -20.66 7.68
CA GLY A 329 -22.58 -21.68 8.00
C GLY A 329 -23.11 -23.05 8.45
N ARG A 330 -24.43 -23.30 8.53
CA ARG A 330 -24.97 -24.52 9.16
C ARG A 330 -25.44 -25.63 8.22
N THR A 331 -25.34 -25.49 6.90
CA THR A 331 -25.83 -26.52 5.95
C THR A 331 -24.80 -27.00 4.94
N ALA A 332 -23.55 -26.54 5.01
CA ALA A 332 -22.46 -27.22 4.31
C ALA A 332 -22.21 -28.54 5.04
N ARG A 333 -22.89 -29.60 4.60
CA ARG A 333 -22.51 -30.97 4.95
C ARG A 333 -21.02 -31.07 4.58
N HIS A 334 -20.16 -31.39 5.54
CA HIS A 334 -18.75 -31.63 5.28
C HIS A 334 -18.65 -32.72 4.22
N LEU A 335 -18.43 -32.30 2.97
CA LEU A 335 -18.12 -33.21 1.89
C LEU A 335 -16.71 -33.75 2.19
N PRO A 336 -16.46 -35.05 1.96
CA PRO A 336 -15.11 -35.58 1.96
C PRO A 336 -14.22 -34.71 1.06
N ARG A 337 -12.97 -34.45 1.47
CA ARG A 337 -12.04 -33.56 0.77
C ARG A 337 -11.94 -33.86 -0.74
N ALA A 338 -11.93 -35.14 -1.10
CA ALA A 338 -11.91 -35.57 -2.50
C ALA A 338 -13.15 -35.11 -3.28
N GLU A 339 -14.34 -35.29 -2.72
CA GLU A 339 -15.60 -34.85 -3.33
C GLU A 339 -15.71 -33.32 -3.41
N ALA A 340 -15.22 -32.62 -2.38
CA ALA A 340 -15.20 -31.16 -2.36
C ALA A 340 -14.29 -30.60 -3.46
N MET A 341 -13.10 -31.19 -3.67
CA MET A 341 -12.19 -30.80 -4.75
C MET A 341 -12.75 -31.10 -6.14
N GLU A 342 -13.42 -32.24 -6.32
CA GLU A 342 -14.08 -32.56 -7.59
C GLU A 342 -15.21 -31.56 -7.90
N LEU A 343 -15.96 -31.14 -6.88
CA LEU A 343 -16.98 -30.10 -7.01
C LEU A 343 -16.36 -28.76 -7.42
N VAL A 344 -15.22 -28.37 -6.83
CA VAL A 344 -14.48 -27.16 -7.19
C VAL A 344 -14.08 -27.19 -8.67
N GLU A 345 -13.47 -28.28 -9.16
CA GLU A 345 -13.08 -28.39 -10.57
C GLU A 345 -14.28 -28.30 -11.51
N ARG A 346 -15.38 -28.96 -11.16
CA ARG A 346 -16.63 -28.89 -11.92
C ARG A 346 -17.20 -27.47 -11.97
N MET A 347 -17.10 -26.72 -10.87
CA MET A 347 -17.56 -25.33 -10.80
C MET A 347 -16.63 -24.37 -11.55
N ILE A 348 -15.31 -24.57 -11.49
CA ILE A 348 -14.33 -23.81 -12.29
C ILE A 348 -14.66 -23.92 -13.78
N GLY A 349 -14.92 -25.15 -14.26
CA GLY A 349 -15.32 -25.40 -15.64
C GLY A 349 -16.64 -24.72 -16.02
N ARG A 350 -17.65 -24.74 -15.13
CA ARG A 350 -18.93 -24.05 -15.38
C ARG A 350 -18.81 -22.53 -15.44
N CYS A 351 -17.91 -21.95 -14.66
CA CYS A 351 -17.71 -20.50 -14.60
C CYS A 351 -16.76 -19.98 -15.71
N ASN A 352 -16.20 -20.86 -16.54
CA ASN A 352 -15.21 -20.53 -17.58
C ASN A 352 -14.08 -19.62 -17.05
N LEU A 353 -13.54 -19.95 -15.87
CA LEU A 353 -12.44 -19.18 -15.30
C LEU A 353 -11.16 -19.38 -16.13
N ASP A 354 -10.38 -18.32 -16.27
CA ASP A 354 -9.05 -18.41 -16.89
C ASP A 354 -8.06 -19.17 -15.99
N ASP A 355 -6.91 -19.57 -16.56
CA ASP A 355 -5.91 -20.37 -15.86
C ASP A 355 -5.33 -19.69 -14.61
N GLN A 356 -5.33 -18.36 -14.54
CA GLN A 356 -4.82 -17.63 -13.38
C GLN A 356 -5.84 -17.63 -12.24
N ALA A 357 -7.10 -17.33 -12.55
CA ALA A 357 -8.21 -17.39 -11.62
C ALA A 357 -8.43 -18.81 -11.11
N ALA A 358 -8.40 -19.81 -11.99
CA ALA A 358 -8.53 -21.22 -11.62
C ALA A 358 -7.40 -21.67 -10.69
N ARG A 359 -6.14 -21.32 -10.98
CA ARG A 359 -5.01 -21.60 -10.09
C ARG A 359 -5.16 -20.92 -8.72
N ALA A 360 -5.58 -19.66 -8.69
CA ALA A 360 -5.80 -18.95 -7.44
C ALA A 360 -6.93 -19.56 -6.60
N VAL A 361 -8.01 -20.02 -7.23
CA VAL A 361 -9.13 -20.68 -6.55
C VAL A 361 -8.74 -22.07 -6.04
N ARG A 362 -7.96 -22.85 -6.80
CA ARG A 362 -7.42 -24.16 -6.35
C ARG A 362 -6.49 -24.07 -5.14
N ALA A 363 -5.83 -22.93 -4.96
CA ALA A 363 -4.95 -22.69 -3.82
C ALA A 363 -5.71 -22.36 -2.52
N LEU A 364 -7.05 -22.21 -2.57
CA LEU A 364 -7.88 -21.98 -1.40
C LEU A 364 -8.34 -23.29 -0.75
N HIS A 365 -8.79 -23.20 0.50
CA HIS A 365 -9.58 -24.27 1.10
C HIS A 365 -10.85 -24.51 0.29
N SER A 366 -11.26 -25.77 0.16
CA SER A 366 -12.38 -26.19 -0.70
C SER A 366 -13.67 -25.42 -0.40
N ASP A 367 -13.98 -25.18 0.87
CA ASP A 367 -15.15 -24.38 1.28
C ASP A 367 -15.09 -22.91 0.81
N ASP A 368 -13.92 -22.28 0.92
CA ASP A 368 -13.71 -20.89 0.48
C ASP A 368 -13.78 -20.80 -1.06
N ALA A 369 -13.22 -21.78 -1.76
CA ALA A 369 -13.31 -21.92 -3.21
C ALA A 369 -14.76 -22.10 -3.68
N ILE A 370 -15.51 -23.03 -3.08
CA ILE A 370 -16.93 -23.26 -3.38
C ILE A 370 -17.73 -21.98 -3.15
N ARG A 371 -17.51 -21.29 -2.03
CA ARG A 371 -18.21 -20.03 -1.72
C ARG A 371 -17.96 -18.95 -2.78
N ILE A 372 -16.70 -18.76 -3.20
CA ILE A 372 -16.38 -17.79 -4.26
C ILE A 372 -17.06 -18.19 -5.58
N LEU A 373 -17.03 -19.47 -5.94
CA LEU A 373 -17.63 -19.95 -7.19
C LEU A 373 -19.15 -19.84 -7.17
N GLU A 374 -19.81 -20.08 -6.03
CA GLU A 374 -21.24 -19.82 -5.86
C GLU A 374 -21.57 -18.33 -6.00
N ASP A 375 -20.76 -17.46 -5.42
CA ASP A 375 -20.96 -16.01 -5.50
C ASP A 375 -20.77 -15.51 -6.94
N VAL A 376 -19.82 -16.07 -7.70
CA VAL A 376 -19.66 -15.82 -9.14
C VAL A 376 -20.92 -16.25 -9.90
N GLN A 377 -21.48 -17.43 -9.62
CA GLN A 377 -22.69 -17.93 -10.29
C GLN A 377 -23.95 -17.14 -9.94
N ARG A 378 -24.08 -16.67 -8.69
CA ARG A 378 -25.22 -15.87 -8.24
C ARG A 378 -25.18 -14.43 -8.78
N SER A 379 -24.00 -13.91 -9.08
CA SER A 379 -23.84 -12.52 -9.46
C SER A 379 -24.03 -12.33 -10.96
N THR A 380 -25.24 -11.96 -11.38
CA THR A 380 -25.57 -11.65 -12.78
C THR A 380 -24.88 -10.38 -13.30
N ASP A 381 -24.36 -9.54 -12.41
CA ASP A 381 -23.75 -8.24 -12.72
C ASP A 381 -22.22 -8.30 -12.89
N VAL A 382 -21.62 -9.49 -12.77
CA VAL A 382 -20.17 -9.66 -12.92
C VAL A 382 -19.83 -9.76 -14.41
N ARG A 383 -19.33 -8.66 -14.97
CA ARG A 383 -18.91 -8.57 -16.37
C ARG A 383 -17.73 -9.50 -16.73
N ASN A 384 -16.89 -9.84 -15.75
CA ASN A 384 -15.76 -10.76 -15.90
C ASN A 384 -15.62 -11.66 -14.66
N ALA A 385 -16.08 -12.90 -14.78
CA ALA A 385 -16.06 -13.89 -13.72
C ALA A 385 -14.64 -14.21 -13.22
N SER A 386 -13.67 -14.35 -14.13
CA SER A 386 -12.27 -14.65 -13.80
C SER A 386 -11.63 -13.58 -12.94
N ALA A 387 -11.82 -12.29 -13.31
CA ALA A 387 -11.27 -11.18 -12.55
C ALA A 387 -11.87 -11.08 -11.13
N PHE A 388 -13.18 -11.33 -11.01
CA PHE A 388 -13.86 -11.35 -9.71
C PHE A 388 -13.35 -12.50 -8.84
N ALA A 389 -13.32 -13.72 -9.37
CA ALA A 389 -12.85 -14.91 -8.66
C ALA A 389 -11.38 -14.75 -8.22
N TYR A 390 -10.51 -14.28 -9.12
CA TYR A 390 -9.10 -14.03 -8.81
C TYR A 390 -8.93 -12.98 -7.70
N THR A 391 -9.67 -11.87 -7.76
CA THR A 391 -9.57 -10.82 -6.74
C THR A 391 -10.08 -11.31 -5.38
N ALA A 392 -11.18 -12.06 -5.36
CA ALA A 392 -11.72 -12.66 -4.14
C ALA A 392 -10.74 -13.67 -3.54
N ALA A 393 -10.19 -14.56 -4.38
CA ALA A 393 -9.21 -15.56 -3.96
C ALA A 393 -7.93 -14.91 -3.44
N LYS A 394 -7.38 -13.92 -4.16
CA LYS A 394 -6.20 -13.17 -3.74
C LYS A 394 -6.43 -12.43 -2.43
N LYS A 395 -7.63 -11.90 -2.20
CA LYS A 395 -7.97 -11.24 -0.93
C LYS A 395 -7.99 -12.23 0.23
N LEU A 396 -8.48 -13.45 0.02
CA LEU A 396 -8.47 -14.50 1.04
C LEU A 396 -7.05 -15.03 1.29
N LEU A 397 -6.29 -15.31 0.24
CA LEU A 397 -4.88 -15.75 0.32
C LEU A 397 -4.01 -14.69 0.99
N GLY A 398 -4.15 -13.42 0.60
CA GLY A 398 -3.40 -12.31 1.19
C GLY A 398 -3.88 -11.88 2.58
N SER A 399 -5.01 -12.40 3.06
CA SER A 399 -5.49 -12.16 4.43
C SER A 399 -5.00 -13.19 5.44
N PHE A 400 -4.32 -14.25 4.99
CA PHE A 400 -3.65 -15.17 5.90
C PHE A 400 -2.40 -14.50 6.45
N ASN A 401 -2.56 -13.88 7.61
CA ASN A 401 -1.52 -13.11 8.26
C ASN A 401 -0.88 -14.00 9.34
N LEU A 402 0.33 -14.49 9.08
CA LEU A 402 1.07 -15.35 10.01
C LEU A 402 1.24 -14.70 11.39
N GLU A 403 1.33 -13.36 11.44
CA GLU A 403 1.37 -12.60 12.70
C GLU A 403 0.08 -12.74 13.53
N ASP A 404 -1.08 -12.82 12.88
CA ASP A 404 -2.35 -12.98 13.58
C ASP A 404 -2.50 -14.41 14.11
N ALA A 405 -2.01 -15.41 13.36
CA ALA A 405 -1.93 -16.80 13.82
C ALA A 405 -0.95 -16.95 15.00
N GLN A 406 0.23 -16.32 14.91
CA GLN A 406 1.20 -16.26 16.00
C GLN A 406 0.59 -15.72 17.28
N ARG A 407 -0.12 -14.58 17.21
CA ARG A 407 -0.74 -13.97 18.38
C ARG A 407 -1.93 -14.75 18.92
N LYS A 408 -2.66 -15.46 18.06
CA LYS A 408 -3.86 -16.21 18.45
C LYS A 408 -3.50 -17.48 19.22
N PHE A 409 -2.46 -18.18 18.78
CA PHE A 409 -2.07 -19.49 19.31
C PHE A 409 -0.74 -19.46 20.08
N ASP A 410 -0.17 -18.27 20.32
CA ASP A 410 1.14 -18.08 20.96
C ASP A 410 2.25 -18.95 20.33
N LEU A 411 2.30 -18.99 18.98
CA LEU A 411 3.29 -19.79 18.25
C LEU A 411 4.68 -19.17 18.34
N ASP A 412 5.69 -20.03 18.48
CA ASP A 412 7.09 -19.60 18.41
C ASP A 412 7.57 -19.36 16.97
N GLU A 413 8.74 -18.73 16.82
CA GLU A 413 9.32 -18.37 15.53
C GLU A 413 9.54 -19.61 14.63
N THR A 414 9.90 -20.75 15.23
CA THR A 414 10.11 -22.02 14.53
C THR A 414 8.82 -22.60 13.95
N ALA A 415 7.72 -22.57 14.69
CA ALA A 415 6.41 -22.99 14.22
C ALA A 415 5.90 -22.08 13.09
N ILE A 416 6.13 -20.76 13.20
CA ILE A 416 5.76 -19.80 12.15
C ILE A 416 6.58 -20.01 10.89
N ALA A 417 7.89 -20.25 11.01
CA ALA A 417 8.74 -20.57 9.88
C ALA A 417 8.27 -21.86 9.18
N SER A 418 7.86 -22.87 9.96
CA SER A 418 7.31 -24.13 9.43
C SER A 418 5.99 -23.89 8.69
N LEU A 419 5.08 -23.07 9.24
CA LEU A 419 3.83 -22.67 8.56
C LEU A 419 4.07 -21.83 7.29
N GLY A 420 5.15 -21.05 7.26
CA GLY A 420 5.54 -20.28 6.08
C GLY A 420 6.12 -21.14 4.95
N ALA A 421 6.61 -22.34 5.27
CA ALA A 421 7.17 -23.28 4.31
C ALA A 421 6.11 -24.16 3.62
N VAL A 422 4.94 -24.35 4.25
CA VAL A 422 3.80 -25.07 3.67
C VAL A 422 2.87 -24.14 2.88
N LEU A 423 2.01 -24.72 2.04
CA LEU A 423 1.05 -23.94 1.27
C LEU A 423 0.07 -23.23 2.23
N PRO A 424 -0.39 -21.99 1.96
CA PRO A 424 -1.28 -21.24 2.86
C PRO A 424 -2.58 -21.99 3.22
N SER A 425 -3.07 -22.84 2.32
CA SER A 425 -4.22 -23.72 2.57
C SER A 425 -3.92 -24.79 3.63
N GLU A 426 -2.74 -25.41 3.56
CA GLU A 426 -2.30 -26.44 4.51
C GLU A 426 -1.95 -25.82 5.85
N ALA A 427 -1.27 -24.68 5.84
CA ALA A 427 -1.00 -23.90 7.04
C ALA A 427 -2.29 -23.61 7.83
N ARG A 428 -3.38 -23.27 7.11
CA ARG A 428 -4.68 -23.02 7.72
C ARG A 428 -5.35 -24.29 8.24
N GLU A 429 -5.26 -25.40 7.51
CA GLU A 429 -5.76 -26.71 7.96
C GLU A 429 -5.06 -27.18 9.24
N ILE A 430 -3.73 -27.02 9.31
CA ILE A 430 -2.94 -27.30 10.52
C ILE A 430 -3.44 -26.43 11.68
N LEU A 431 -3.60 -25.12 11.47
CA LEU A 431 -4.09 -24.20 12.52
C LEU A 431 -5.52 -24.49 12.97
N ASP A 432 -6.41 -24.89 12.05
CA ASP A 432 -7.81 -25.23 12.37
C ASP A 432 -7.91 -26.58 13.11
N SER A 433 -6.89 -27.44 13.00
CA SER A 433 -6.79 -28.70 13.76
C SER A 433 -6.25 -28.55 15.19
N ILE A 434 -5.74 -27.36 15.55
CA ILE A 434 -5.28 -27.08 16.91
C ILE A 434 -6.49 -26.95 17.84
N ASP A 435 -6.63 -27.90 18.77
CA ASP A 435 -7.61 -27.82 19.86
C ASP A 435 -7.23 -26.70 20.86
N ASP A 436 -8.20 -25.93 21.34
CA ASP A 436 -8.01 -24.90 22.37
C ASP A 436 -7.39 -25.47 23.67
N GLY A 437 -7.47 -26.79 23.88
CA GLY A 437 -6.85 -27.50 25.01
C GLY A 437 -5.39 -27.91 24.82
N LEU A 438 -4.76 -27.67 23.67
CA LEU A 438 -3.40 -28.15 23.39
C LEU A 438 -2.36 -27.40 24.24
N ARG A 439 -1.57 -28.14 25.02
CA ARG A 439 -0.60 -27.56 25.97
C ARG A 439 0.58 -26.87 25.30
N ASN A 440 0.92 -27.27 24.08
CA ASN A 440 2.00 -26.69 23.28
C ASN A 440 1.64 -26.73 21.77
N PRO A 441 0.96 -25.69 21.26
CA PRO A 441 0.57 -25.61 19.84
C PRO A 441 1.77 -25.49 18.91
N SER A 442 2.87 -24.85 19.32
CA SER A 442 4.10 -24.74 18.50
C SER A 442 4.70 -26.11 18.17
N ALA A 443 4.75 -27.01 19.15
CA ALA A 443 5.25 -28.38 18.95
C ALA A 443 4.34 -29.21 18.03
N PHE A 444 3.03 -28.96 18.04
CA PHE A 444 2.09 -29.62 17.13
C PHE A 444 2.28 -29.15 15.69
N VAL A 445 2.38 -27.83 15.50
CA VAL A 445 2.60 -27.23 14.18
C VAL A 445 3.91 -27.67 13.54
N THR A 446 4.99 -27.76 14.32
CA THR A 446 6.31 -28.21 13.84
C THR A 446 6.41 -29.72 13.59
N ALA A 447 5.44 -30.51 14.08
CA ALA A 447 5.41 -31.95 13.88
C ALA A 447 4.60 -32.40 12.65
N GLN A 448 3.82 -31.49 12.06
CA GLN A 448 3.15 -31.67 10.76
C GLN A 448 4.13 -31.34 9.64
#